data_AF-A0A4Q4NLP1-F1
#
_entry.id   AF-A0A4Q4NLP1-F1
#
_cell.length_a   1.000
_cell.length_b   1.000
_cell.length_c   1.000
_cell.angle_alpha   90.00
_cell.angle_beta   90.00
_cell.angle_gamma   90.00
#
_symmetry.space_group_name_H-M   'P 1'
#
loop_
_entity.id
_entity.type
_entity.pdbx_description
1 polymer ?
#
loop_
_entity_poly.entity_id
_entity_poly.type
_entity_poly.pdbx_seq_one_letter_code
_entity_poly.pdbx_strand_id
1 'polypeptide(L)'
;MWDVGLPSLGSNIDAPESQIRIPSAMKTDWFLAPETWTISRRSTNSDDVPIGTAAMKKYVTVLQSWFKSWVTTGSNPFVHSCLYGVNFPTCVQVAYATLASYVYRTPANTEIVLRIVEDRSNDLLLENGAVLDQTTAGKWVDVAGRHDDLWGQLTRLHALLVYQMIGLFDGDVRARHVAEGHMAIQDSWAGKLFSTARTALSSEQDSIAHLANCLPKLSTYLQQQWYSWILSESIRRTWLVAVSLSPVFSVLQQRWGTCPGGIMYTNRSGLWNASSAAEWERQCLEKNVAFLQRFECARLFHYAKPADVDEFGMAMLEMTFSGDSLENWRDRGGGL
;
A
#
# COMPACT_ATOMS: atom_id res chain seq x y z
N MET A 1 35.48 29.29 -54.74
CA MET A 1 34.86 30.62 -54.51
C MET A 1 33.39 30.46 -54.82
N TRP A 2 32.46 30.30 -53.87
CA TRP A 2 32.36 30.89 -52.54
C TRP A 2 31.78 29.92 -51.51
N ASP A 3 32.26 30.05 -50.27
CA ASP A 3 31.69 29.55 -49.03
C ASP A 3 30.28 30.10 -48.80
N VAL A 4 29.35 29.25 -48.36
CA VAL A 4 28.22 29.65 -47.51
C VAL A 4 28.04 28.58 -46.45
N GLY A 5 28.34 28.95 -45.21
CA GLY A 5 28.42 28.05 -44.06
C GLY A 5 27.06 27.55 -43.56
N LEU A 6 27.08 26.34 -43.03
CA LEU A 6 26.03 25.75 -42.20
C LEU A 6 25.86 26.55 -40.90
N PRO A 7 24.62 26.80 -40.42
CA PRO A 7 24.39 27.13 -39.03
C PRO A 7 24.43 25.83 -38.22
N SER A 8 25.35 25.76 -37.26
CA SER A 8 25.37 24.75 -36.20
C SER A 8 24.07 24.82 -35.39
N LEU A 9 23.23 23.78 -35.46
CA LEU A 9 22.16 23.59 -34.48
C LEU A 9 22.81 23.26 -33.13
N GLY A 10 22.99 24.28 -32.31
CA GLY A 10 23.34 24.12 -30.90
C GLY A 10 22.25 23.31 -30.21
N SER A 11 22.64 22.15 -29.72
CA SER A 11 21.89 21.36 -28.75
C SER A 11 21.77 22.15 -27.45
N ASN A 12 20.64 22.82 -27.26
CA ASN A 12 20.17 23.28 -25.95
C ASN A 12 18.65 23.15 -25.93
N ILE A 13 18.19 21.91 -25.69
CA ILE A 13 16.86 21.69 -25.14
C ILE A 13 17.12 21.35 -23.67
N ASP A 14 17.17 22.40 -22.85
CA ASP A 14 17.06 22.28 -21.40
C ASP A 14 15.67 21.71 -21.11
N ALA A 15 15.61 20.40 -20.88
CA ALA A 15 14.48 19.79 -20.22
C ALA A 15 14.40 20.36 -18.80
N PRO A 16 13.22 20.75 -18.28
CA PRO A 16 13.13 21.17 -16.89
C PRO A 16 13.34 19.93 -16.03
N GLU A 17 14.57 19.76 -15.55
CA GLU A 17 14.85 18.84 -14.45
C GLU A 17 14.01 19.29 -13.26
N SER A 18 12.89 18.63 -13.01
CA SER A 18 12.21 18.68 -11.73
C SER A 18 13.09 17.95 -10.71
N GLN A 19 14.19 18.60 -10.32
CA GLN A 19 15.04 18.19 -9.22
C GLN A 19 14.25 18.40 -7.92
N ILE A 20 13.48 17.41 -7.50
CA ILE A 20 13.32 17.19 -6.07
C ILE A 20 14.69 16.74 -5.57
N ARG A 21 15.57 17.70 -5.28
CA ARG A 21 16.78 17.47 -4.49
C ARG A 21 16.30 16.98 -3.14
N ILE A 22 16.45 15.70 -2.87
CA ILE A 22 16.42 15.20 -1.49
C ILE A 22 17.56 15.95 -0.79
N PRO A 23 17.29 16.78 0.23
CA PRO A 23 18.32 17.59 0.86
C PRO A 23 19.45 16.70 1.36
N SER A 24 20.67 17.03 0.95
CA SER A 24 21.92 16.46 1.45
C SER A 24 22.12 16.87 2.91
N ALA A 25 21.39 16.18 3.78
CA ALA A 25 21.49 16.04 5.23
C ALA A 25 20.10 15.54 5.62
N MET A 26 19.91 14.24 5.82
CA MET A 26 18.62 13.71 6.27
C MET A 26 18.31 14.30 7.65
N LYS A 27 17.60 15.42 7.68
CA LYS A 27 16.69 15.70 8.78
C LYS A 27 15.78 14.49 8.87
N THR A 28 15.66 13.93 10.05
CA THR A 28 15.01 12.66 10.38
C THR A 28 13.55 12.57 9.93
N ASP A 29 12.95 13.66 9.45
CA ASP A 29 11.52 13.78 9.14
C ASP A 29 11.18 13.80 7.63
N TRP A 30 12.08 13.33 6.75
CA TRP A 30 11.85 13.33 5.29
C TRP A 30 10.54 12.65 4.86
N PHE A 31 10.05 11.69 5.65
CA PHE A 31 8.80 10.97 5.42
C PHE A 31 7.59 11.67 6.06
N LEU A 32 7.75 12.75 6.80
CA LEU A 32 6.64 13.49 7.40
C LEU A 32 6.27 14.74 6.59
N ALA A 33 7.14 15.16 5.65
CA ALA A 33 6.91 16.33 4.83
C ALA A 33 5.53 16.29 4.13
N PRO A 34 4.74 17.38 4.15
CA PRO A 34 3.37 17.40 3.63
C PRO A 34 3.23 16.93 2.18
N GLU A 35 4.24 17.18 1.36
CA GLU A 35 4.30 16.80 -0.06
C GLU A 35 4.27 15.28 -0.24
N THR A 36 4.72 14.53 0.77
CA THR A 36 4.74 13.05 0.77
C THR A 36 3.36 12.44 0.97
N TRP A 37 2.37 13.26 1.34
CA TRP A 37 0.97 12.91 1.52
C TRP A 37 0.10 13.46 0.39
N THR A 38 0.62 13.40 -0.84
CA THR A 38 -0.09 13.80 -2.06
C THR A 38 -0.40 12.60 -2.95
N ILE A 39 -1.62 12.58 -3.50
CA ILE A 39 -2.05 11.55 -4.46
C ILE A 39 -1.67 12.04 -5.85
N SER A 40 -0.71 11.36 -6.47
CA SER A 40 -0.37 11.53 -7.88
C SER A 40 -1.36 10.74 -8.75
N ARG A 41 -1.85 11.37 -9.82
CA ARG A 41 -2.67 10.70 -10.85
C ARG A 41 -2.00 10.91 -12.19
N ARG A 42 -1.73 9.82 -12.91
CA ARG A 42 -1.20 9.88 -14.27
C ARG A 42 -2.34 10.21 -15.24
N SER A 43 -2.14 11.19 -16.12
CA SER A 43 -3.00 11.36 -17.29
C SER A 43 -2.76 10.21 -18.25
N THR A 44 -3.82 9.49 -18.63
CA THR A 44 -3.75 8.44 -19.65
C THR A 44 -3.28 9.05 -20.97
N ASN A 45 -2.10 8.68 -21.45
CA ASN A 45 -1.64 9.05 -22.78
C ASN A 45 -2.05 7.97 -23.79
N SER A 46 -2.21 8.32 -25.06
CA SER A 46 -2.57 7.36 -26.13
C SER A 46 -1.59 6.20 -26.29
N ASP A 47 -0.36 6.37 -25.82
CA ASP A 47 0.76 5.44 -26.00
C ASP A 47 0.95 4.50 -24.80
N ASP A 48 0.13 4.61 -23.74
CA ASP A 48 0.21 3.74 -22.58
C ASP A 48 -0.24 2.31 -22.95
N VAL A 49 0.67 1.35 -22.83
CA VAL A 49 0.35 -0.08 -23.04
C VAL A 49 -0.61 -0.54 -21.93
N PRO A 50 -1.79 -1.07 -22.26
CA PRO A 50 -2.75 -1.50 -21.26
C PRO A 50 -2.20 -2.68 -20.46
N ILE A 51 -2.30 -2.61 -19.14
CA ILE A 51 -1.92 -3.70 -18.25
C ILE A 51 -2.97 -4.81 -18.38
N GLY A 52 -2.55 -5.97 -18.86
CA GLY A 52 -3.43 -7.09 -19.16
C GLY A 52 -4.01 -7.77 -17.91
N THR A 53 -5.11 -8.50 -18.10
CA THR A 53 -5.78 -9.33 -17.07
C THR A 53 -4.83 -10.32 -16.40
N ALA A 54 -3.79 -10.80 -17.10
CA ALA A 54 -2.78 -11.69 -16.53
C ALA A 54 -1.98 -11.05 -15.39
N ALA A 55 -1.58 -9.78 -15.53
CA ALA A 55 -0.88 -9.05 -14.48
C ALA A 55 -1.78 -8.81 -13.26
N MET A 56 -3.07 -8.54 -13.48
CA MET A 56 -4.05 -8.42 -12.40
C MET A 56 -4.22 -9.72 -11.61
N LYS A 57 -4.32 -10.86 -12.31
CA LYS A 57 -4.36 -12.18 -11.66
C LYS A 57 -3.09 -12.45 -10.86
N LYS A 58 -1.91 -12.12 -11.42
CA LYS A 58 -0.63 -12.27 -10.73
C LYS A 58 -0.59 -11.43 -9.45
N TYR A 59 -1.02 -10.17 -9.52
CA TYR A 59 -1.09 -9.29 -8.36
C TYR A 59 -2.04 -9.84 -7.27
N VAL A 60 -3.21 -10.37 -7.65
CA VAL A 60 -4.11 -11.06 -6.71
C VAL A 60 -3.41 -12.23 -6.02
N THR A 61 -2.67 -13.08 -6.76
CA THR A 61 -1.91 -14.19 -6.17
C THR A 61 -0.82 -13.68 -5.21
N VAL A 62 -0.13 -12.60 -5.54
CA VAL A 62 0.85 -11.96 -4.65
C VAL A 62 0.18 -11.49 -3.35
N LEU A 63 -0.94 -10.76 -3.43
CA LEU A 63 -1.69 -10.34 -2.25
C LEU A 63 -2.15 -11.53 -1.41
N GLN A 64 -2.70 -12.59 -2.01
CA GLN A 64 -3.08 -13.81 -1.28
C GLN A 64 -1.90 -14.41 -0.52
N SER A 65 -0.71 -14.39 -1.12
CA SER A 65 0.52 -14.86 -0.46
C SER A 65 0.93 -13.99 0.73
N TRP A 66 0.74 -12.67 0.67
CA TRP A 66 1.01 -11.75 1.79
C TRP A 66 0.09 -12.00 2.97
N PHE A 67 -1.21 -12.21 2.73
CA PHE A 67 -2.16 -12.57 3.79
C PHE A 67 -1.81 -13.92 4.42
N LYS A 68 -1.41 -14.91 3.60
CA LYS A 68 -0.92 -16.20 4.12
C LYS A 68 0.36 -16.01 4.95
N SER A 69 1.31 -15.22 4.46
CA SER A 69 2.56 -14.91 5.15
C SER A 69 2.33 -14.26 6.50
N TRP A 70 1.32 -13.39 6.59
CA TRP A 70 0.96 -12.72 7.83
C TRP A 70 0.60 -13.72 8.93
N VAL A 71 -0.24 -14.71 8.61
CA VAL A 71 -0.62 -15.77 9.58
C VAL A 71 0.55 -16.67 9.97
N THR A 72 1.50 -16.90 9.05
CA THR A 72 2.63 -17.81 9.30
C THR A 72 3.82 -17.15 9.98
N THR A 73 4.03 -15.84 9.79
CA THR A 73 5.24 -15.13 10.24
C THR A 73 4.96 -13.96 11.19
N GLY A 74 3.70 -13.55 11.34
CA GLY A 74 3.31 -12.38 12.13
C GLY A 74 3.50 -11.03 11.44
N SER A 75 3.99 -11.00 10.19
CA SER A 75 4.11 -9.77 9.40
C SER A 75 3.94 -10.01 7.90
N ASN A 76 3.77 -8.95 7.13
CA ASN A 76 3.76 -9.00 5.67
C ASN A 76 4.26 -7.66 5.09
N PRO A 77 4.31 -7.50 3.75
CA PRO A 77 4.83 -6.29 3.12
C PRO A 77 4.08 -4.97 3.38
N PHE A 78 2.90 -4.98 4.03
CA PHE A 78 2.15 -3.77 4.43
C PHE A 78 1.73 -3.74 5.92
N VAL A 79 1.82 -4.86 6.64
CA VAL A 79 1.65 -4.96 8.10
C VAL A 79 3.00 -5.28 8.75
N HIS A 80 3.66 -4.25 9.29
CA HIS A 80 4.99 -4.36 9.86
C HIS A 80 5.00 -5.19 11.16
N SER A 81 6.08 -5.95 11.41
CA SER A 81 6.23 -6.81 12.59
C SER A 81 6.13 -6.05 13.92
N CYS A 82 6.66 -4.83 13.96
CA CYS A 82 6.58 -3.96 15.14
C CYS A 82 5.24 -3.23 15.32
N LEU A 83 4.36 -3.20 14.29
CA LEU A 83 3.14 -2.38 14.33
C LEU A 83 2.22 -2.80 15.49
N TYR A 84 1.98 -4.11 15.61
CA TYR A 84 1.11 -4.69 16.64
C TYR A 84 1.85 -5.32 17.82
N GLY A 85 3.15 -5.02 17.96
CA GLY A 85 3.98 -5.62 19.00
C GLY A 85 3.62 -5.20 20.43
N VAL A 86 3.08 -3.99 20.61
CA VAL A 86 2.69 -3.44 21.92
C VAL A 86 1.19 -3.56 22.15
N ASN A 87 0.39 -3.13 21.18
CA ASN A 87 -1.06 -3.22 21.21
C ASN A 87 -1.54 -3.94 19.95
N PHE A 88 -2.25 -5.05 20.15
CA PHE A 88 -2.90 -5.77 19.07
C PHE A 88 -4.42 -5.57 19.14
N PRO A 89 -5.03 -4.70 18.32
CA PRO A 89 -6.44 -4.33 18.50
C PRO A 89 -7.41 -5.48 18.21
N THR A 90 -8.52 -5.52 18.95
CA THR A 90 -9.51 -6.62 18.89
C THR A 90 -10.00 -6.90 17.48
N CYS A 91 -10.32 -5.87 16.69
CA CYS A 91 -10.79 -6.05 15.30
C CYS A 91 -9.74 -6.75 14.43
N VAL A 92 -8.45 -6.46 14.64
CA VAL A 92 -7.36 -7.10 13.91
C VAL A 92 -7.09 -8.50 14.43
N GLN A 93 -7.19 -8.74 15.74
CA GLN A 93 -7.10 -10.09 16.32
C GLN A 93 -8.16 -11.02 15.72
N VAL A 94 -9.40 -10.56 15.65
CA VAL A 94 -10.53 -11.31 15.07
C VAL A 94 -10.30 -11.56 13.59
N ALA A 95 -9.87 -10.54 12.83
CA ALA A 95 -9.55 -10.70 11.41
C ALA A 95 -8.39 -11.68 11.18
N TYR A 96 -7.34 -11.60 12.01
CA TYR A 96 -6.19 -12.51 11.96
C TYR A 96 -6.60 -13.97 12.23
N ALA A 97 -7.40 -14.21 13.29
CA ALA A 97 -7.90 -15.54 13.61
C ALA A 97 -8.85 -16.09 12.51
N THR A 98 -9.68 -15.22 11.93
CA THR A 98 -10.55 -15.57 10.81
C THR A 98 -9.74 -15.92 9.56
N LEU A 99 -8.71 -15.14 9.25
CA LEU A 99 -7.78 -15.41 8.16
C LEU A 99 -7.04 -16.73 8.36
N ALA A 100 -6.57 -17.02 9.57
CA ALA A 100 -5.94 -18.29 9.89
C ALA A 100 -6.89 -19.48 9.65
N SER A 101 -8.13 -19.35 10.13
CA SER A 101 -9.19 -20.35 9.89
C SER A 101 -9.45 -20.54 8.39
N TYR A 102 -9.45 -19.45 7.62
CA TYR A 102 -9.57 -19.48 6.17
C TYR A 102 -8.38 -20.17 5.49
N VAL A 103 -7.14 -19.80 5.83
CA VAL A 103 -5.92 -20.37 5.24
C VAL A 103 -5.83 -21.88 5.48
N TYR A 104 -6.24 -22.36 6.66
CA TYR A 104 -6.19 -23.77 7.05
C TYR A 104 -7.53 -24.51 6.90
N ARG A 105 -8.49 -23.94 6.19
CA ARG A 105 -9.78 -24.58 5.94
C ARG A 105 -9.61 -25.88 5.12
N THR A 106 -10.58 -26.76 5.26
CA THR A 106 -10.73 -27.99 4.48
C THR A 106 -11.97 -27.88 3.60
N PRO A 107 -12.12 -28.72 2.56
CA PRO A 107 -13.36 -28.75 1.78
C PRO A 107 -14.61 -28.94 2.65
N ALA A 108 -14.51 -29.70 3.74
CA ALA A 108 -15.63 -30.01 4.63
C ALA A 108 -16.10 -28.82 5.50
N ASN A 109 -15.24 -27.83 5.79
CA ASN A 109 -15.58 -26.69 6.62
C ASN A 109 -15.54 -25.34 5.89
N THR A 110 -15.31 -25.35 4.57
CA THR A 110 -15.16 -24.12 3.77
C THR A 110 -16.37 -23.19 3.89
N GLU A 111 -17.59 -23.74 3.76
CA GLU A 111 -18.82 -22.94 3.88
C GLU A 111 -18.97 -22.30 5.28
N ILE A 112 -18.64 -23.04 6.34
CA ILE A 112 -18.68 -22.53 7.72
C ILE A 112 -17.71 -21.35 7.85
N VAL A 113 -16.49 -21.48 7.33
CA VAL A 113 -15.48 -20.43 7.42
C VAL A 113 -15.86 -19.20 6.58
N LEU A 114 -16.41 -19.38 5.38
CA LEU A 114 -16.88 -18.27 4.56
C LEU A 114 -18.04 -17.52 5.19
N ARG A 115 -18.96 -18.22 5.88
CA ARG A 115 -20.00 -17.57 6.68
C ARG A 115 -19.42 -16.77 7.85
N ILE A 116 -18.40 -17.29 8.54
CA ILE A 116 -17.70 -16.52 9.58
C ILE A 116 -17.07 -15.25 8.99
N VAL A 117 -16.46 -15.33 7.81
CA VAL A 117 -15.89 -14.16 7.11
C VAL A 117 -16.99 -13.12 6.82
N GLU A 118 -18.14 -13.55 6.30
CA GLU A 118 -19.29 -12.67 6.07
C GLU A 118 -19.76 -12.01 7.38
N ASP A 119 -20.05 -12.79 8.41
CA ASP A 119 -20.56 -12.31 9.70
C ASP A 119 -19.59 -11.31 10.33
N ARG A 120 -18.29 -11.65 10.39
CA ARG A 120 -17.26 -10.78 10.98
C ARG A 120 -17.03 -9.52 10.16
N SER A 121 -17.18 -9.58 8.83
CA SER A 121 -17.12 -8.39 7.99
C SER A 121 -18.30 -7.46 8.26
N ASN A 122 -19.51 -8.00 8.38
CA ASN A 122 -20.72 -7.21 8.65
C ASN A 122 -20.69 -6.60 10.06
N ASP A 123 -20.29 -7.38 11.07
CA ASP A 123 -20.10 -6.90 12.45
C ASP A 123 -19.10 -5.73 12.48
N LEU A 124 -17.94 -5.86 11.80
CA LEU A 124 -16.95 -4.79 11.71
C LEU A 124 -17.55 -3.51 11.13
N LEU A 125 -18.35 -3.61 10.07
CA LEU A 125 -18.98 -2.45 9.44
C LEU A 125 -19.98 -1.79 10.39
N LEU A 126 -20.87 -2.56 11.02
CA LEU A 126 -21.87 -2.06 11.97
C LEU A 126 -21.23 -1.39 13.19
N GLU A 127 -20.21 -2.03 13.78
CA GLU A 127 -19.47 -1.48 14.92
C GLU A 127 -18.76 -0.15 14.61
N ASN A 128 -18.45 0.08 13.33
CA ASN A 128 -17.81 1.30 12.84
C ASN A 128 -18.80 2.29 12.18
N GLY A 129 -20.10 2.12 12.41
CA GLY A 129 -21.14 3.09 12.02
C GLY A 129 -21.54 3.06 10.56
N ALA A 130 -21.16 2.02 9.82
CA ALA A 130 -21.70 1.78 8.48
C ALA A 130 -23.10 1.18 8.57
N VAL A 131 -23.96 1.51 7.60
CA VAL A 131 -25.33 1.01 7.52
C VAL A 131 -25.55 0.36 6.17
N LEU A 132 -26.25 -0.77 6.16
CA LEU A 132 -26.69 -1.42 4.94
C LEU A 132 -27.88 -0.63 4.35
N ASP A 133 -27.66 0.03 3.22
CA ASP A 133 -28.74 0.68 2.49
C ASP A 133 -29.52 -0.37 1.68
N GLN A 134 -30.65 -0.78 2.23
CA GLN A 134 -31.57 -1.71 1.58
C GLN A 134 -32.26 -1.11 0.35
N THR A 135 -32.21 0.21 0.17
CA THR A 135 -32.81 0.91 -0.98
C THR A 135 -31.86 0.98 -2.19
N THR A 136 -30.53 0.92 -1.98
CA THR A 136 -29.54 0.81 -3.07
C THR A 136 -28.87 -0.56 -3.14
N ALA A 137 -29.61 -1.56 -3.64
CA ALA A 137 -29.06 -2.85 -4.07
C ALA A 137 -28.14 -3.57 -3.05
N GLY A 138 -28.36 -3.37 -1.74
CA GLY A 138 -27.57 -4.00 -0.69
C GLY A 138 -26.16 -3.41 -0.53
N LYS A 139 -25.95 -2.15 -0.89
CA LYS A 139 -24.68 -1.45 -0.69
C LYS A 139 -24.58 -0.92 0.73
N TRP A 140 -23.38 -0.98 1.29
CA TRP A 140 -23.12 -0.34 2.57
C TRP A 140 -22.72 1.11 2.37
N VAL A 141 -23.24 1.98 3.24
CA VAL A 141 -22.94 3.41 3.24
C VAL A 141 -22.34 3.80 4.58
N ASP A 142 -21.31 4.65 4.53
CA ASP A 142 -20.70 5.26 5.70
C ASP A 142 -21.54 6.47 6.11
N VAL A 143 -22.33 6.33 7.17
CA VAL A 143 -23.32 7.35 7.61
C VAL A 143 -22.66 8.49 8.43
N ALA A 144 -21.33 8.43 8.60
CA ALA A 144 -20.48 9.37 9.35
C ALA A 144 -20.70 9.38 10.88
N GLY A 145 -19.58 9.45 11.62
CA GLY A 145 -19.60 9.96 13.01
C GLY A 145 -18.60 9.38 14.00
N ARG A 146 -17.93 8.24 13.75
CA ARG A 146 -16.83 7.83 14.64
C ARG A 146 -15.57 8.61 14.29
N HIS A 147 -15.23 9.56 15.16
CA HIS A 147 -13.90 10.15 15.23
C HIS A 147 -12.94 9.12 15.83
N ASP A 148 -12.65 8.07 15.06
CA ASP A 148 -11.56 7.16 15.41
C ASP A 148 -10.25 7.89 15.20
N ASP A 149 -9.33 7.72 16.16
CA ASP A 149 -7.96 8.17 16.01
C ASP A 149 -7.29 7.47 14.81
N LEU A 150 -6.14 8.01 14.39
CA LEU A 150 -5.42 7.50 13.22
C LEU A 150 -5.15 5.97 13.32
N TRP A 151 -4.92 5.48 14.54
CA TRP A 151 -4.71 4.07 14.85
C TRP A 151 -5.98 3.22 14.63
N GLY A 152 -7.12 3.65 15.16
CA GLY A 152 -8.41 3.02 14.94
C GLY A 152 -8.76 2.92 13.46
N GLN A 153 -8.48 3.98 12.69
CA GLN A 153 -8.69 4.00 11.25
C GLN A 153 -7.81 3.00 10.48
N LEU A 154 -6.52 2.89 10.81
CA LEU A 154 -5.62 1.93 10.19
C LEU A 154 -6.03 0.48 10.50
N THR A 155 -6.37 0.21 11.75
CA THR A 155 -6.64 -1.14 12.25
C THR A 155 -7.95 -1.71 11.72
N ARG A 156 -9.03 -0.91 11.67
CA ARG A 156 -10.28 -1.33 11.03
C ARG A 156 -10.11 -1.55 9.52
N LEU A 157 -9.26 -0.77 8.86
CA LEU A 157 -8.97 -0.98 7.43
C LEU A 157 -8.18 -2.27 7.21
N HIS A 158 -7.15 -2.57 8.02
CA HIS A 158 -6.49 -3.88 7.96
C HIS A 158 -7.46 -5.04 8.13
N ALA A 159 -8.37 -4.95 9.12
CA ALA A 159 -9.38 -5.97 9.33
C ALA A 159 -10.31 -6.12 8.12
N LEU A 160 -10.80 -5.01 7.55
CA LEU A 160 -11.67 -5.04 6.37
C LEU A 160 -10.95 -5.62 5.15
N LEU A 161 -9.67 -5.30 4.94
CA LEU A 161 -8.87 -5.82 3.82
C LEU A 161 -8.74 -7.35 3.86
N VAL A 162 -8.67 -7.96 5.05
CA VAL A 162 -8.70 -9.42 5.19
C VAL A 162 -9.99 -9.99 4.59
N TYR A 163 -11.14 -9.47 5.03
CA TYR A 163 -12.43 -9.99 4.58
C TYR A 163 -12.69 -9.69 3.09
N GLN A 164 -12.29 -8.51 2.61
CA GLN A 164 -12.36 -8.13 1.21
C GLN A 164 -11.50 -9.02 0.31
N MET A 165 -10.27 -9.31 0.74
CA MET A 165 -9.38 -10.20 -0.02
C MET A 165 -9.96 -11.62 -0.13
N ILE A 166 -10.55 -12.13 0.95
CA ILE A 166 -11.22 -13.43 0.93
C ILE A 166 -12.45 -13.36 0.02
N GLY A 167 -13.39 -12.45 0.29
CA GLY A 167 -14.67 -12.42 -0.41
C GLY A 167 -14.57 -12.16 -1.91
N LEU A 168 -13.72 -11.21 -2.34
CA LEU A 168 -13.57 -10.90 -3.76
C LEU A 168 -12.90 -12.04 -4.56
N PHE A 169 -11.97 -12.78 -3.95
CA PHE A 169 -11.03 -13.65 -4.67
C PHE A 169 -11.03 -15.13 -4.24
N ASP A 170 -11.86 -15.56 -3.29
CA ASP A 170 -12.00 -16.98 -2.91
C ASP A 170 -12.56 -17.83 -4.07
N GLY A 171 -13.55 -17.30 -4.79
CA GLY A 171 -14.24 -18.01 -5.86
C GLY A 171 -15.72 -18.23 -5.57
N ASP A 172 -16.10 -18.30 -4.29
CA ASP A 172 -17.48 -18.40 -3.85
C ASP A 172 -18.34 -17.20 -4.30
N VAL A 173 -19.56 -17.51 -4.77
CA VAL A 173 -20.48 -16.51 -5.35
C VAL A 173 -21.07 -15.60 -4.27
N ARG A 174 -21.42 -16.15 -3.11
CA ARG A 174 -22.03 -15.41 -2.00
C ARG A 174 -21.00 -14.48 -1.36
N ALA A 175 -19.81 -14.99 -1.06
CA ALA A 175 -18.72 -14.23 -0.50
C ALA A 175 -18.32 -13.05 -1.41
N ARG A 176 -18.30 -13.28 -2.74
CA ARG A 176 -18.06 -12.22 -3.72
C ARG A 176 -19.16 -11.14 -3.69
N HIS A 177 -20.42 -11.54 -3.73
CA HIS A 177 -21.55 -10.60 -3.70
C HIS A 177 -21.52 -9.69 -2.46
N VAL A 178 -21.24 -10.27 -1.29
CA VAL A 178 -21.10 -9.50 -0.04
C VAL A 178 -19.92 -8.53 -0.14
N ALA A 179 -18.76 -9.02 -0.60
CA ALA A 179 -17.57 -8.20 -0.68
C ALA A 179 -17.71 -7.03 -1.68
N GLU A 180 -18.38 -7.25 -2.82
CA GLU A 180 -18.74 -6.19 -3.77
C GLU A 180 -19.56 -5.07 -3.11
N GLY A 181 -20.49 -5.43 -2.22
CA GLY A 181 -21.30 -4.48 -1.45
C GLY A 181 -20.50 -3.59 -0.49
N HIS A 182 -19.28 -3.98 -0.13
CA HIS A 182 -18.42 -3.26 0.83
C HIS A 182 -17.35 -2.40 0.13
N MET A 183 -17.14 -2.54 -1.18
CA MET A 183 -16.07 -1.85 -1.93
C MET A 183 -16.08 -0.32 -1.73
N ALA A 184 -17.27 0.30 -1.78
CA ALA A 184 -17.42 1.74 -1.59
C ALA A 184 -17.01 2.19 -0.18
N ILE A 185 -17.27 1.37 0.84
CA ILE A 185 -16.83 1.65 2.21
C ILE A 185 -15.34 1.49 2.35
N GLN A 186 -14.75 0.45 1.76
CA GLN A 186 -13.30 0.28 1.76
C GLN A 186 -12.60 1.52 1.18
N ASP A 187 -13.06 1.99 0.01
CA ASP A 187 -12.49 3.17 -0.65
C ASP A 187 -12.68 4.44 0.21
N SER A 188 -13.85 4.60 0.85
CA SER A 188 -14.12 5.68 1.81
C SER A 188 -13.17 5.64 3.01
N TRP A 189 -13.01 4.47 3.64
CA TRP A 189 -12.15 4.29 4.82
C TRP A 189 -10.67 4.52 4.48
N ALA A 190 -10.21 4.05 3.32
CA ALA A 190 -8.86 4.33 2.82
C ALA A 190 -8.66 5.84 2.59
N GLY A 191 -9.63 6.52 1.96
CA GLY A 191 -9.59 7.97 1.75
C GLY A 191 -9.54 8.75 3.06
N LYS A 192 -10.38 8.39 4.03
CA LYS A 192 -10.39 8.99 5.38
C LYS A 192 -9.05 8.80 6.09
N LEU A 193 -8.53 7.57 6.13
CA LEU A 193 -7.23 7.24 6.73
C LEU A 193 -6.12 8.12 6.16
N PHE A 194 -6.03 8.21 4.82
CA PHE A 194 -5.02 9.03 4.16
C PHE A 194 -5.18 10.52 4.48
N SER A 195 -6.41 11.03 4.46
CA SER A 195 -6.69 12.43 4.76
C SER A 195 -6.33 12.80 6.21
N THR A 196 -6.64 11.92 7.18
CA THR A 196 -6.28 12.09 8.58
C THR A 196 -4.77 11.97 8.78
N ALA A 197 -4.10 11.01 8.14
CA ALA A 197 -2.65 10.86 8.21
C ALA A 197 -1.93 12.11 7.70
N ARG A 198 -2.39 12.68 6.58
CA ARG A 198 -1.85 13.93 6.04
C ARG A 198 -1.86 15.06 7.06
N THR A 199 -2.95 15.22 7.83
CA THR A 199 -3.03 16.28 8.83
C THR A 199 -2.30 15.93 10.13
N ALA A 200 -2.42 14.68 10.60
CA ALA A 200 -1.93 14.21 11.88
C ALA A 200 -0.41 13.99 11.91
N LEU A 201 0.20 13.70 10.75
CA LEU A 201 1.62 13.38 10.62
C LEU A 201 2.40 14.50 9.93
N SER A 202 1.80 15.69 9.76
CA SER A 202 2.46 16.85 9.14
C SER A 202 3.60 17.43 9.98
N SER A 203 3.68 17.10 11.27
CA SER A 203 4.68 17.58 12.22
C SER A 203 5.15 16.44 13.12
N GLU A 204 6.44 16.45 13.47
CA GLU A 204 7.06 15.48 14.37
C GLU A 204 6.34 15.43 15.74
N GLN A 205 6.02 16.61 16.29
CA GLN A 205 5.37 16.73 17.60
C GLN A 205 3.96 16.11 17.63
N ASP A 206 3.22 16.24 16.53
CA ASP A 206 1.87 15.69 16.40
C ASP A 206 1.91 14.17 16.16
N SER A 207 2.93 13.69 15.44
CA SER A 207 3.12 12.26 15.16
C SER A 207 3.32 11.41 16.42
N ILE A 208 4.02 11.93 17.43
CA ILE A 208 4.36 11.20 18.67
C ILE A 208 3.09 10.82 19.45
N ALA A 209 2.08 11.69 19.48
CA ALA A 209 0.81 11.38 20.14
C ALA A 209 0.12 10.14 19.54
N HIS A 210 0.30 9.93 18.23
CA HIS A 210 -0.26 8.79 17.51
C HIS A 210 0.55 7.49 17.66
N LEU A 211 1.78 7.57 18.18
CA LEU A 211 2.63 6.41 18.44
C LEU A 211 2.27 5.66 19.72
N ALA A 212 1.42 6.20 20.59
CA ALA A 212 1.12 5.62 21.91
C ALA A 212 0.69 4.14 21.87
N ASN A 213 0.09 3.70 20.75
CA ASN A 213 -0.34 2.32 20.54
C ASN A 213 0.74 1.40 19.95
N CYS A 214 1.79 1.95 19.33
CA CYS A 214 2.86 1.18 18.68
C CYS A 214 4.14 1.14 19.52
N LEU A 215 4.42 2.20 20.27
CA LEU A 215 5.72 2.48 20.85
C LEU A 215 5.82 1.98 22.30
N PRO A 216 6.91 1.30 22.68
CA PRO A 216 7.18 0.98 24.09
C PRO A 216 7.31 2.24 24.96
N LYS A 217 6.86 2.17 26.22
CA LYS A 217 6.81 3.32 27.15
C LYS A 217 8.16 4.02 27.38
N LEU A 218 9.26 3.28 27.37
CA LEU A 218 10.61 3.84 27.49
C LEU A 218 11.27 3.82 26.11
N SER A 219 11.12 4.91 25.37
CA SER A 219 11.64 5.05 24.01
C SER A 219 12.65 6.19 23.91
N THR A 220 13.74 5.93 23.19
CA THR A 220 14.69 6.94 22.75
C THR A 220 14.12 7.76 21.59
N TYR A 221 14.69 8.93 21.33
CA TYR A 221 14.35 9.75 20.17
C TYR A 221 14.44 8.97 18.84
N LEU A 222 15.51 8.19 18.68
CA LEU A 222 15.70 7.38 17.47
C LEU A 222 14.62 6.30 17.30
N GLN A 223 14.18 5.69 18.41
CA GLN A 223 13.05 4.76 18.37
C GLN A 223 11.74 5.47 18.00
N GLN A 224 11.48 6.67 18.52
CA GLN A 224 10.30 7.45 18.15
C GLN A 224 10.26 7.72 16.64
N GLN A 225 11.39 8.16 16.07
CA GLN A 225 11.54 8.40 14.63
C GLN A 225 11.30 7.15 13.79
N TRP A 226 11.91 6.03 14.16
CA TRP A 226 11.72 4.76 13.46
C TRP A 226 10.26 4.27 13.50
N TYR A 227 9.59 4.40 14.65
CA TYR A 227 8.17 4.03 14.77
C TYR A 227 7.24 5.01 14.04
N SER A 228 7.55 6.31 14.01
CA SER A 228 6.87 7.29 13.14
C SER A 228 6.99 6.91 11.68
N TRP A 229 8.17 6.45 11.24
CA TRP A 229 8.35 5.93 9.90
C TRP A 229 7.52 4.66 9.66
N ILE A 230 7.56 3.68 10.57
CA ILE A 230 6.77 2.43 10.46
C ILE A 230 5.28 2.75 10.33
N LEU A 231 4.74 3.62 11.19
CA LEU A 231 3.33 3.99 11.15
C LEU A 231 2.97 4.69 9.83
N SER A 232 3.77 5.68 9.43
CA SER A 232 3.58 6.41 8.18
C SER A 232 3.61 5.47 6.98
N GLU A 233 4.62 4.62 6.91
CA GLU A 233 4.83 3.69 5.81
C GLU A 233 3.76 2.58 5.78
N SER A 234 3.33 2.08 6.95
CA SER A 234 2.19 1.14 7.05
C SER A 234 0.93 1.77 6.48
N ILE A 235 0.62 3.04 6.82
CA ILE A 235 -0.53 3.74 6.25
C ILE A 235 -0.43 3.84 4.72
N ARG A 236 0.74 4.19 4.19
CA ARG A 236 0.91 4.34 2.73
C ARG A 236 0.75 3.00 2.00
N ARG A 237 1.41 1.95 2.50
CA ARG A 237 1.34 0.61 1.91
C ARG A 237 -0.07 0.03 2.00
N THR A 238 -0.76 0.22 3.12
CA THR A 238 -2.16 -0.19 3.30
C THR A 238 -3.11 0.58 2.41
N TRP A 239 -2.92 1.90 2.26
CA TRP A 239 -3.72 2.69 1.34
C TRP A 239 -3.58 2.18 -0.09
N LEU A 240 -2.35 1.94 -0.57
CA LEU A 240 -2.07 1.41 -1.91
C LEU A 240 -2.73 0.05 -2.15
N VAL A 241 -2.65 -0.85 -1.17
CA VAL A 241 -3.35 -2.16 -1.25
C VAL A 241 -4.86 -1.94 -1.31
N ALA A 242 -5.43 -1.17 -0.38
CA ALA A 242 -6.87 -0.95 -0.30
C ALA A 242 -7.46 -0.38 -1.58
N VAL A 243 -6.90 0.73 -2.08
CA VAL A 243 -7.43 1.38 -3.29
C VAL A 243 -7.16 0.57 -4.56
N SER A 244 -6.25 -0.42 -4.51
CA SER A 244 -5.98 -1.30 -5.65
C SER A 244 -6.99 -2.45 -5.80
N LEU A 245 -7.63 -2.89 -4.72
CA LEU A 245 -8.53 -4.06 -4.76
C LEU A 245 -9.73 -3.82 -5.67
N SER A 246 -10.41 -2.68 -5.54
CA SER A 246 -11.62 -2.35 -6.29
C SER A 246 -11.38 -2.27 -7.81
N PRO A 247 -10.34 -1.55 -8.30
CA PRO A 247 -10.00 -1.53 -9.72
C PRO A 247 -9.49 -2.86 -10.25
N VAL A 248 -8.67 -3.59 -9.49
CA VAL A 248 -8.18 -4.92 -9.90
C VAL A 248 -9.34 -5.87 -10.12
N PHE A 249 -10.28 -5.93 -9.18
CA PHE A 249 -11.49 -6.73 -9.32
C PHE A 249 -12.33 -6.29 -10.52
N SER A 250 -12.52 -4.98 -10.72
CA SER A 250 -13.25 -4.42 -11.87
C SER A 250 -12.59 -4.83 -13.20
N VAL A 251 -11.26 -4.77 -13.31
CA VAL A 251 -10.56 -5.21 -14.52
C VAL A 251 -10.77 -6.70 -14.77
N LEU A 252 -10.78 -7.53 -13.72
CA LEU A 252 -11.05 -8.97 -13.88
C LEU A 252 -12.51 -9.25 -14.26
N GLN A 253 -13.47 -8.46 -13.75
CA GLN A 253 -14.90 -8.64 -13.97
C GLN A 253 -15.38 -8.11 -15.32
N GLN A 254 -14.97 -6.88 -15.68
CA GLN A 254 -15.51 -6.13 -16.83
C GLN A 254 -14.42 -5.62 -17.79
N ARG A 255 -13.16 -6.05 -17.63
CA ARG A 255 -12.00 -5.73 -18.50
C ARG A 255 -11.48 -4.29 -18.45
N TRP A 256 -12.03 -3.45 -17.57
CA TRP A 256 -11.54 -2.10 -17.33
C TRP A 256 -11.74 -1.68 -15.87
N GLY A 257 -10.97 -0.70 -15.42
CA GLY A 257 -11.07 -0.13 -14.08
C GLY A 257 -10.37 1.21 -13.99
N THR A 258 -10.81 2.07 -13.08
CA THR A 258 -10.22 3.40 -12.87
C THR A 258 -8.96 3.28 -12.01
N CYS A 259 -7.86 3.86 -12.46
CA CYS A 259 -6.66 3.94 -11.62
C CYS A 259 -6.88 4.94 -10.48
N PRO A 260 -6.71 4.55 -9.20
CA PRO A 260 -6.94 5.42 -8.05
C PRO A 260 -5.82 6.45 -7.87
N GLY A 261 -4.71 6.29 -8.61
CA GLY A 261 -3.49 7.05 -8.47
C GLY A 261 -2.42 6.31 -7.69
N GLY A 262 -1.45 7.07 -7.20
CA GLY A 262 -0.37 6.59 -6.35
C GLY A 262 0.04 7.62 -5.33
N ILE A 263 0.72 7.16 -4.28
CA ILE A 263 1.34 7.97 -3.24
C ILE A 263 2.81 7.58 -3.15
N MET A 264 3.60 8.35 -2.40
CA MET A 264 4.99 7.98 -2.14
C MET A 264 5.06 6.74 -1.24
N TYR A 265 6.09 5.92 -1.39
CA TYR A 265 6.42 4.84 -0.47
C TYR A 265 7.89 4.45 -0.67
N THR A 266 8.46 3.80 0.34
CA THR A 266 9.82 3.30 0.30
C THR A 266 9.89 2.02 -0.51
N ASN A 267 10.78 1.98 -1.50
CA ASN A 267 10.97 0.82 -2.36
C ASN A 267 12.21 0.01 -1.98
N ARG A 268 13.15 0.57 -1.21
CA ARG A 268 14.44 -0.09 -0.97
C ARG A 268 14.30 -1.31 -0.07
N SER A 269 14.85 -2.43 -0.51
CA SER A 269 15.01 -3.66 0.27
C SER A 269 15.70 -3.39 1.62
N GLY A 270 15.23 -4.04 2.68
CA GLY A 270 15.86 -4.01 4.00
C GLY A 270 15.27 -2.97 4.97
N LEU A 271 14.75 -1.84 4.49
CA LEU A 271 14.15 -0.80 5.35
C LEU A 271 12.94 -1.33 6.13
N TRP A 272 12.00 -1.95 5.41
CA TRP A 272 10.77 -2.51 5.99
C TRP A 272 11.03 -3.68 6.94
N ASN A 273 12.18 -4.34 6.80
CA ASN A 273 12.54 -5.50 7.61
C ASN A 273 13.59 -5.17 8.67
N ALA A 274 13.94 -3.89 8.84
CA ALA A 274 14.89 -3.48 9.87
C ALA A 274 14.40 -3.96 11.25
N SER A 275 15.28 -4.58 12.03
CA SER A 275 14.91 -5.15 13.33
C SER A 275 15.10 -4.18 14.50
N SER A 276 15.70 -3.02 14.25
CA SER A 276 15.98 -2.01 15.27
C SER A 276 16.06 -0.60 14.65
N ALA A 277 15.89 0.42 15.50
CA ALA A 277 15.99 1.81 15.09
C ALA A 277 17.39 2.18 14.58
N ALA A 278 18.44 1.62 15.19
CA ALA A 278 19.83 1.82 14.77
C ALA A 278 20.10 1.20 13.38
N GLU A 279 19.55 0.02 13.12
CA GLU A 279 19.67 -0.62 11.81
C GLU A 279 18.91 0.17 10.73
N TRP A 280 17.71 0.64 11.03
CA TRP A 280 16.93 1.50 10.15
C TRP A 280 17.67 2.80 9.80
N GLU A 281 18.24 3.48 10.80
CA GLU A 281 19.00 4.71 10.61
C GLU A 281 20.26 4.48 9.76
N ARG A 282 21.04 3.44 10.10
CA ARG A 282 22.23 3.05 9.34
C ARG A 282 21.89 2.85 7.87
N GLN A 283 20.83 2.08 7.57
CA GLN A 283 20.41 1.89 6.20
C GLN A 283 19.95 3.20 5.55
N CYS A 284 19.18 4.05 6.23
CA CYS A 284 18.74 5.35 5.72
C CYS A 284 19.93 6.22 5.28
N LEU A 285 21.02 6.23 6.06
CA LEU A 285 22.21 7.04 5.78
C LEU A 285 23.11 6.47 4.69
N GLU A 286 23.18 5.15 4.53
CA GLU A 286 24.11 4.50 3.61
C GLU A 286 23.77 4.68 2.13
N LYS A 287 22.48 4.66 1.79
CA LYS A 287 22.01 4.67 0.40
C LYS A 287 20.71 5.45 0.29
N ASN A 288 20.31 5.80 -0.94
CA ASN A 288 18.99 6.35 -1.20
C ASN A 288 17.91 5.35 -0.76
N VAL A 289 16.88 5.81 -0.03
CA VAL A 289 15.76 4.98 0.47
C VAL A 289 14.74 4.59 -0.61
N ALA A 290 14.93 5.07 -1.84
CA ALA A 290 14.03 4.89 -2.98
C ALA A 290 12.58 5.26 -2.63
N PHE A 291 12.43 6.42 -1.98
CA PHE A 291 11.14 6.98 -1.64
C PHE A 291 10.56 7.72 -2.85
N LEU A 292 9.62 7.08 -3.53
CA LEU A 292 9.13 7.49 -4.84
C LEU A 292 7.61 7.38 -4.91
N GLN A 293 6.99 8.25 -5.71
CA GLN A 293 5.60 8.06 -6.14
C GLN A 293 5.47 6.84 -7.05
N ARG A 294 4.32 6.14 -7.01
CA ARG A 294 4.04 4.95 -7.85
C ARG A 294 4.46 5.10 -9.32
N PHE A 295 4.13 6.23 -9.93
CA PHE A 295 4.40 6.47 -11.36
C PHE A 295 5.83 6.92 -11.66
N GLU A 296 6.59 7.32 -10.63
CA GLU A 296 8.01 7.66 -10.72
C GLU A 296 8.91 6.43 -10.52
N CYS A 297 8.35 5.30 -10.07
CA CYS A 297 9.11 4.07 -9.84
C CYS A 297 9.79 3.52 -11.11
N ALA A 298 9.42 3.98 -12.31
CA ALA A 298 10.16 3.71 -13.55
C ALA A 298 11.65 4.08 -13.45
N ARG A 299 11.97 5.10 -12.64
CA ARG A 299 13.36 5.54 -12.41
C ARG A 299 14.23 4.43 -11.83
N LEU A 300 13.65 3.48 -11.07
CA LEU A 300 14.36 2.34 -10.49
C LEU A 300 15.02 1.47 -11.57
N PHE A 301 14.45 1.39 -12.77
CA PHE A 301 15.00 0.59 -13.87
C PHE A 301 16.36 1.09 -14.36
N HIS A 302 16.73 2.32 -14.01
CA HIS A 302 17.98 2.96 -14.44
C HIS A 302 19.10 2.87 -13.39
N TYR A 303 18.77 2.85 -12.10
CA TYR A 303 19.79 2.97 -11.04
C TYR A 303 19.71 1.92 -9.92
N ALA A 304 18.68 1.08 -9.88
CA ALA A 304 18.52 0.02 -8.88
C ALA A 304 18.56 -1.36 -9.54
N LYS A 305 19.10 -2.36 -8.84
CA LYS A 305 18.93 -3.76 -9.23
C LYS A 305 17.59 -4.29 -8.71
N PRO A 306 17.03 -5.35 -9.30
CA PRO A 306 15.83 -6.01 -8.77
C PRO A 306 15.98 -6.41 -7.29
N ALA A 307 17.17 -6.85 -6.88
CA ALA A 307 17.46 -7.23 -5.50
C ALA A 307 17.50 -6.04 -4.51
N ASP A 308 17.65 -4.80 -5.02
CA ASP A 308 17.63 -3.58 -4.18
C ASP A 308 16.19 -3.09 -3.91
N VAL A 309 15.18 -3.70 -4.54
CA VAL A 309 13.76 -3.34 -4.38
C VAL A 309 13.09 -4.39 -3.51
N ASP A 310 12.33 -3.94 -2.52
CA ASP A 310 11.61 -4.83 -1.61
C ASP A 310 10.40 -5.49 -2.28
N GLU A 311 9.85 -6.50 -1.59
CA GLU A 311 8.73 -7.29 -2.10
C GLU A 311 7.51 -6.43 -2.46
N PHE A 312 7.21 -5.40 -1.64
CA PHE A 312 6.10 -4.49 -1.87
C PHE A 312 6.30 -3.66 -3.14
N GLY A 313 7.49 -3.04 -3.28
CA GLY A 313 7.86 -2.25 -4.45
C GLY A 313 7.85 -3.09 -5.72
N MET A 314 8.35 -4.33 -5.66
CA MET A 314 8.29 -5.26 -6.79
C MET A 314 6.86 -5.54 -7.23
N ALA A 315 5.93 -5.79 -6.30
CA ALA A 315 4.52 -6.00 -6.63
C ALA A 315 3.87 -4.75 -7.25
N MET A 316 4.20 -3.56 -6.73
CA MET A 316 3.69 -2.29 -7.28
C MET A 316 4.25 -2.00 -8.68
N LEU A 317 5.52 -2.33 -8.94
CA LEU A 317 6.13 -2.22 -10.26
C LEU A 317 5.43 -3.14 -11.26
N GLU A 318 5.20 -4.41 -10.91
CA GLU A 318 4.47 -5.38 -11.75
C GLU A 318 3.03 -4.95 -12.06
N MET A 319 2.38 -4.27 -11.12
CA MET A 319 1.03 -3.73 -11.32
C MET A 319 1.01 -2.40 -12.09
N THR A 320 2.16 -1.82 -12.41
CA THR A 320 2.25 -0.46 -13.01
C THR A 320 2.92 -0.46 -14.37
N PHE A 321 3.85 -1.39 -14.63
CA PHE A 321 4.64 -1.44 -15.85
C PHE A 321 4.41 -2.75 -16.61
N SER A 322 4.68 -2.73 -17.93
CA SER A 322 4.56 -3.92 -18.78
C SER A 322 5.55 -5.02 -18.39
N GLY A 323 5.19 -6.26 -18.73
CA GLY A 323 6.04 -7.44 -18.52
C GLY A 323 7.42 -7.29 -19.15
N ASP A 324 7.47 -6.90 -20.43
CA ASP A 324 8.73 -6.77 -21.18
C ASP A 324 9.73 -5.79 -20.54
N SER A 325 9.23 -4.66 -20.01
CA SER A 325 10.10 -3.68 -19.34
C SER A 325 10.73 -4.26 -18.08
N LEU A 326 9.94 -5.02 -17.33
CA LEU A 326 10.34 -5.63 -16.07
C LEU A 326 11.26 -6.84 -16.28
N GLU A 327 10.98 -7.66 -17.29
CA GLU A 327 11.81 -8.80 -17.68
C GLU A 327 13.18 -8.33 -18.13
N ASN A 328 13.24 -7.35 -19.04
CA ASN A 328 14.50 -6.74 -19.46
C ASN A 328 15.30 -6.15 -18.28
N TRP A 329 14.63 -5.53 -17.31
CA TRP A 329 15.29 -5.02 -16.11
C TRP A 329 15.81 -6.14 -15.20
N ARG A 330 15.06 -7.25 -15.07
CA ARG A 330 15.48 -8.43 -14.32
C ARG A 330 16.68 -9.11 -14.95
N ASP A 331 16.70 -9.28 -16.27
CA ASP A 331 17.78 -9.94 -16.99
C ASP A 331 19.07 -9.13 -16.90
N ARG A 332 19.00 -7.79 -16.98
CA ARG A 332 20.15 -6.91 -16.72
C ARG A 332 20.66 -7.01 -15.29
N GLY A 333 19.78 -7.26 -14.33
CA GLY A 333 20.11 -7.37 -12.91
C GLY A 333 20.63 -8.74 -12.47
N GLY A 334 20.31 -9.81 -13.22
CA GLY A 334 20.72 -11.19 -12.95
C GLY A 334 22.07 -11.59 -13.58
N GLY A 335 22.66 -10.72 -14.39
CA GLY A 335 24.02 -10.89 -14.89
C GLY A 335 25.06 -10.42 -13.88
N LEU A 336 25.37 -11.23 -12.86
CA LEU A 336 26.63 -11.28 -12.12
C LEU A 336 26.73 -12.58 -11.32
#